data_AF-A0A2M7DLW9-F1
#
_entry.id   AF-A0A2M7DLW9-F1
#
_cell.length_a   1.000
_cell.length_b   1.000
_cell.length_c   1.000
_cell.angle_alpha   90.00
_cell.angle_beta   90.00
_cell.angle_gamma   90.00
#
_symmetry.space_group_name_H-M   'P 1'
#
loop_
_entity.id
_entity.type
_entity.pdbx_description
1 polymer ?
#
loop_
_entity_poly.entity_id
_entity_poly.type
_entity_poly.pdbx_seq_one_letter_code
_entity_poly.pdbx_strand_id
1 'polypeptide(L)'
;MPEKFDFLKIKDQKKFEKLPQKEREEIIGEAQEEASLINEIVGENGSKEDYEIITKLAEEEIISKKDIEILKEKYNKKIDDILNSQLTVENIETFADNALTQITSFVDDVLSQYQKYHNNKFAVIDHAEQENQALAFFGLPDIPNILQSIIEVKEKIDNLKAYIGINIAKNNIVITPPDNNKKINAGDGQGIEQKRMFPRFLTLLYILKYDFDISPNEAPAIIGIVTPDMVRQTTYMRMEIPVFNRVVYLCDEEGNVSYIFDVAKIEEQNLTLNEIDIYTKIQKNLLISRHPGIGIRIKQTNIWRNNITSALREPISEASLLKNARQISEFRRGKGEFLSFEEFQREVISLYSGEKDVRKWYCQERRNHPNWPADPYKKYKDKGWEGWSELVGKNRFKKI
;
A
#
# COMPACT_ATOMS: atom_id res chain seq x y z
N MET A 1 -32.45 -18.19 -24.07
CA MET A 1 -32.86 -18.57 -22.69
C MET A 1 -31.83 -19.56 -22.20
N PRO A 2 -31.27 -19.41 -21.00
CA PRO A 2 -30.05 -20.12 -20.62
C PRO A 2 -30.21 -21.64 -20.77
N GLU A 3 -29.33 -22.25 -21.55
CA GLU A 3 -29.34 -23.69 -21.93
C GLU A 3 -29.45 -24.67 -20.73
N LYS A 4 -29.23 -24.18 -19.51
CA LYS A 4 -29.20 -24.96 -18.26
C LYS A 4 -30.58 -25.46 -17.79
N PHE A 5 -31.68 -24.86 -18.25
CA PHE A 5 -33.05 -25.24 -17.88
C PHE A 5 -33.97 -25.25 -19.09
N ASP A 6 -34.49 -26.41 -19.46
CA ASP A 6 -35.53 -26.51 -20.46
C ASP A 6 -36.90 -26.29 -19.79
N PHE A 7 -37.38 -25.05 -19.81
CA PHE A 7 -38.66 -24.69 -19.18
C PHE A 7 -39.89 -25.32 -19.88
N LEU A 8 -39.73 -26.02 -21.00
CA LEU A 8 -40.77 -26.88 -21.56
C LEU A 8 -40.87 -28.22 -20.80
N LYS A 9 -39.83 -28.59 -20.03
CA LYS A 9 -39.80 -29.75 -19.15
C LYS A 9 -40.21 -29.36 -17.74
N ILE A 10 -41.32 -29.94 -17.26
CA ILE A 10 -41.83 -29.80 -15.88
C ILE A 10 -40.74 -30.09 -14.82
N LYS A 11 -39.80 -30.98 -15.13
CA LYS A 11 -38.68 -31.33 -14.22
C LYS A 11 -37.73 -30.16 -13.99
N ASP A 12 -37.47 -29.36 -15.01
CA ASP A 12 -36.54 -28.23 -14.95
C ASP A 12 -37.23 -27.00 -14.34
N GLN A 13 -38.53 -26.81 -14.59
CA GLN A 13 -39.36 -25.83 -13.86
C GLN A 13 -39.31 -26.07 -12.34
N LYS A 14 -39.55 -27.31 -11.90
CA LYS A 14 -39.48 -27.69 -10.48
C LYS A 14 -38.08 -27.56 -9.88
N LYS A 15 -37.03 -27.67 -10.71
CA LYS A 15 -35.64 -27.51 -10.27
C LYS A 15 -35.30 -26.03 -10.10
N PHE A 16 -35.77 -25.18 -11.01
CA PHE A 16 -35.67 -23.73 -10.91
C PHE A 16 -36.41 -23.16 -9.69
N GLU A 17 -37.65 -23.60 -9.44
CA GLU A 17 -38.45 -23.17 -8.28
C GLU A 17 -37.80 -23.48 -6.93
N LYS A 18 -36.91 -24.48 -6.88
CA LYS A 18 -36.20 -24.88 -5.65
C LYS A 18 -34.91 -24.10 -5.39
N LEU A 19 -34.45 -23.28 -6.35
CA LEU A 19 -33.25 -22.47 -6.17
C LEU A 19 -33.49 -21.35 -5.14
N PRO A 20 -32.43 -20.92 -4.42
CA PRO A 20 -32.46 -19.71 -3.60
C PRO A 20 -32.95 -18.50 -4.41
N GLN A 21 -33.69 -17.59 -3.76
CA GLN A 21 -34.29 -16.43 -4.43
C GLN A 21 -33.27 -15.61 -5.23
N LYS A 22 -32.09 -15.36 -4.66
CA LYS A 22 -31.01 -14.61 -5.32
C LYS A 22 -30.54 -15.26 -6.64
N GLU A 23 -30.42 -16.58 -6.66
CA GLU A 23 -30.03 -17.32 -7.87
C GLU A 23 -31.13 -17.33 -8.94
N ARG A 24 -32.41 -17.35 -8.53
CA ARG A 24 -33.54 -17.23 -9.47
C ARG A 24 -33.61 -15.85 -10.10
N GLU A 25 -33.38 -14.80 -9.31
CA GLU A 25 -33.37 -13.42 -9.78
C GLU A 25 -32.24 -13.17 -10.79
N GLU A 26 -31.05 -13.74 -10.56
CA GLU A 26 -29.91 -13.68 -11.50
C GLU A 26 -30.25 -14.36 -12.83
N ILE A 27 -30.79 -15.58 -12.81
CA ILE A 27 -31.18 -16.33 -14.02
C ILE A 27 -32.27 -15.60 -14.82
N ILE A 28 -33.25 -14.99 -14.14
CA ILE A 28 -34.31 -14.21 -14.80
C ILE A 28 -33.73 -12.95 -15.43
N GLY A 29 -32.80 -12.27 -14.75
CA GLY A 29 -32.11 -11.10 -15.27
C GLY A 29 -31.33 -11.41 -16.54
N GLU A 30 -30.51 -12.47 -16.53
CA GLU A 30 -29.75 -12.92 -17.71
C GLU A 30 -30.68 -13.23 -18.90
N ALA A 31 -31.80 -13.92 -18.65
CA ALA A 31 -32.77 -14.24 -19.71
C ALA A 31 -33.50 -13.01 -20.28
N GLN A 32 -33.75 -11.99 -19.45
CA GLN A 32 -34.37 -10.74 -19.89
C GLN A 32 -33.41 -9.89 -20.73
N GLU A 33 -32.13 -9.86 -20.36
CA GLU A 33 -31.10 -9.13 -21.09
C GLU A 33 -30.85 -9.76 -22.47
N GLU A 34 -30.75 -11.09 -22.52
CA GLU A 34 -30.66 -11.88 -23.76
C GLU A 34 -31.87 -11.61 -24.68
N ALA A 35 -33.09 -11.66 -24.14
CA ALA A 35 -34.31 -11.38 -24.90
C ALA A 35 -34.37 -9.93 -25.42
N SER A 36 -33.84 -8.96 -24.67
CA SER A 36 -33.79 -7.56 -25.10
C SER A 36 -32.84 -7.39 -26.28
N LEU A 37 -31.64 -8.00 -26.23
CA LEU A 37 -30.65 -7.98 -27.32
C LEU A 37 -31.20 -8.63 -28.59
N ILE A 38 -31.83 -9.80 -28.47
CA ILE A 38 -32.42 -10.50 -29.62
C ILE A 38 -33.52 -9.64 -30.26
N ASN A 39 -34.40 -9.03 -29.47
CA ASN A 39 -35.49 -8.18 -29.97
C ASN A 39 -34.98 -6.92 -30.68
N GLU A 40 -33.89 -6.31 -30.21
CA GLU A 40 -33.29 -5.13 -30.82
C GLU A 40 -32.72 -5.41 -32.22
N ILE A 41 -32.18 -6.63 -32.44
CA ILE A 41 -31.52 -7.01 -33.69
C ILE A 41 -32.52 -7.57 -34.71
N VAL A 42 -33.47 -8.40 -34.27
CA VAL A 42 -34.38 -9.15 -35.16
C VAL A 42 -35.65 -8.37 -35.53
N GLY A 43 -36.14 -7.52 -34.62
CA GLY A 43 -37.46 -6.90 -34.74
C GLY A 43 -38.62 -7.91 -34.74
N GLU A 44 -39.88 -7.43 -34.80
CA GLU A 44 -41.08 -8.26 -34.61
C GLU A 44 -41.32 -9.33 -35.71
N ASN A 45 -40.62 -9.29 -36.85
CA ASN A 45 -40.93 -10.09 -38.06
C ASN A 45 -39.81 -11.05 -38.51
N GLY A 46 -38.80 -11.34 -37.68
CA GLY A 46 -37.70 -12.23 -38.07
C GLY A 46 -38.06 -13.70 -38.24
N SER A 47 -37.29 -14.43 -39.06
CA SER A 47 -37.49 -15.86 -39.28
C SER A 47 -36.94 -16.70 -38.11
N LYS A 48 -37.40 -17.94 -37.97
CA LYS A 48 -36.93 -18.85 -36.91
C LYS A 48 -35.42 -19.08 -36.96
N GLU A 49 -34.83 -19.13 -38.15
CA GLU A 49 -33.39 -19.29 -38.36
C GLU A 49 -32.60 -18.04 -37.94
N ASP A 50 -33.16 -16.84 -38.16
CA ASP A 50 -32.57 -15.57 -37.67
C ASP A 50 -32.53 -15.54 -36.14
N TYR A 51 -33.61 -16.01 -35.48
CA TYR A 51 -33.66 -16.13 -34.03
C TYR A 51 -32.61 -17.11 -33.50
N GLU A 52 -32.40 -18.28 -34.11
CA GLU A 52 -31.40 -19.26 -33.64
C GLU A 52 -29.95 -18.75 -33.77
N ILE A 53 -29.62 -18.04 -34.86
CA ILE A 53 -28.29 -17.45 -35.06
C ILE A 53 -28.06 -16.30 -34.06
N ILE A 54 -29.03 -15.40 -33.91
CA ILE A 54 -28.89 -14.23 -33.03
C ILE A 54 -28.92 -14.63 -31.56
N THR A 55 -29.66 -15.67 -31.18
CA THR A 55 -29.61 -16.23 -29.82
C THR A 55 -28.19 -16.67 -29.46
N LYS A 56 -27.50 -17.41 -30.35
CA LYS A 56 -26.11 -17.82 -30.11
C LYS A 56 -25.16 -16.63 -30.00
N LEU A 57 -25.33 -15.62 -30.86
CA LEU A 57 -24.52 -14.40 -30.79
C LEU A 57 -24.76 -13.61 -29.49
N ALA A 58 -26.01 -13.53 -29.03
CA ALA A 58 -26.36 -12.89 -27.77
C ALA A 58 -25.79 -13.64 -26.56
N GLU A 59 -25.84 -14.98 -26.57
CA GLU A 59 -25.21 -15.82 -25.55
C GLU A 59 -23.69 -15.61 -25.50
N GLU A 60 -23.01 -15.58 -26.66
CA GLU A 60 -21.59 -15.27 -26.76
C GLU A 60 -21.27 -13.86 -26.23
N GLU A 61 -22.10 -12.87 -26.52
CA GLU A 61 -21.93 -11.49 -26.01
C GLU A 61 -22.11 -11.40 -24.49
N ILE A 62 -23.10 -12.11 -23.93
CA ILE A 62 -23.33 -12.17 -22.48
C ILE A 62 -22.15 -12.85 -21.77
N ILE A 63 -21.65 -13.97 -22.30
CA ILE A 63 -20.48 -14.66 -21.76
C ILE A 63 -19.27 -13.71 -21.76
N SER A 64 -19.04 -12.99 -22.87
CA SER A 64 -17.97 -12.00 -22.99
C SER A 64 -18.08 -10.88 -21.95
N LYS A 65 -19.28 -10.32 -21.73
CA LYS A 65 -19.53 -9.30 -20.70
C LYS A 65 -19.23 -9.81 -19.29
N LYS A 66 -19.64 -11.06 -18.97
CA LYS A 66 -19.38 -11.68 -17.67
C LYS A 66 -17.89 -11.91 -17.43
N ASP A 67 -17.17 -12.37 -18.46
CA ASP A 67 -15.72 -12.55 -18.40
C ASP A 67 -14.97 -11.22 -18.18
N ILE A 68 -15.42 -10.15 -18.83
CA ILE A 68 -14.88 -8.80 -18.61
C ILE A 68 -15.08 -8.38 -17.16
N GLU A 69 -16.27 -8.56 -16.58
CA GLU A 69 -16.54 -8.16 -15.20
C GLU A 69 -15.69 -8.94 -14.18
N ILE A 70 -15.50 -10.23 -14.39
CA ILE A 70 -14.59 -11.06 -13.58
C ILE A 70 -13.15 -10.53 -13.66
N LEU A 71 -12.69 -10.12 -14.85
CA LEU A 71 -11.36 -9.53 -15.02
C LEU A 71 -11.26 -8.18 -14.31
N LYS A 72 -12.28 -7.33 -14.38
CA LYS A 72 -12.31 -6.05 -13.65
C LYS A 72 -12.16 -6.25 -12.14
N GLU A 73 -12.92 -7.17 -11.55
CA GLU A 73 -12.81 -7.46 -10.12
C GLU A 73 -11.42 -7.98 -9.75
N LYS A 74 -10.87 -8.89 -10.57
CA LYS A 74 -9.51 -9.43 -10.38
C LYS A 74 -8.46 -8.34 -10.43
N TYR A 75 -8.57 -7.43 -11.39
CA TYR A 75 -7.62 -6.34 -11.58
C TYR A 75 -7.69 -5.30 -10.48
N ASN A 76 -8.90 -4.87 -10.10
CA ASN A 76 -9.09 -3.97 -8.96
C ASN A 76 -8.53 -4.57 -7.67
N LYS A 77 -8.75 -5.87 -7.43
CA LYS A 77 -8.15 -6.56 -6.28
C LYS A 77 -6.61 -6.57 -6.33
N LYS A 78 -6.01 -6.82 -7.49
CA LYS A 78 -4.54 -6.81 -7.66
C LYS A 78 -3.95 -5.43 -7.35
N ILE A 79 -4.60 -4.36 -7.83
CA ILE A 79 -4.20 -2.97 -7.48
C ILE A 79 -4.37 -2.74 -5.98
N ASP A 80 -5.51 -3.14 -5.41
CA ASP A 80 -5.79 -2.96 -3.99
C ASP A 80 -4.76 -3.65 -3.09
N ASP A 81 -4.35 -4.87 -3.44
CA ASP A 81 -3.34 -5.65 -2.72
C ASP A 81 -1.97 -4.93 -2.74
N ILE A 82 -1.56 -4.38 -3.89
CA ILE A 82 -0.33 -3.58 -4.02
C ILE A 82 -0.43 -2.32 -3.15
N LEU A 83 -1.52 -1.57 -3.29
CA LEU A 83 -1.75 -0.34 -2.56
C LEU A 83 -1.96 -0.56 -1.07
N ASN A 84 -2.33 -1.76 -0.60
CA ASN A 84 -2.49 -2.06 0.82
C ASN A 84 -1.22 -2.65 1.46
N SER A 85 -0.19 -2.92 0.67
CA SER A 85 1.08 -3.46 1.17
C SER A 85 1.71 -2.56 2.22
N GLN A 86 2.24 -3.16 3.29
CA GLN A 86 2.80 -2.43 4.42
C GLN A 86 4.31 -2.30 4.28
N LEU A 87 4.84 -1.11 4.53
CA LEU A 87 6.27 -0.88 4.62
C LEU A 87 6.76 -1.43 5.96
N THR A 88 7.66 -2.40 5.89
CA THR A 88 8.28 -3.10 7.01
C THR A 88 9.80 -3.01 6.90
N VAL A 89 10.50 -3.42 7.96
CA VAL A 89 11.96 -3.55 7.92
C VAL A 89 12.42 -4.51 6.82
N GLU A 90 11.64 -5.55 6.51
CA GLU A 90 12.06 -6.59 5.57
C GLU A 90 11.96 -6.15 4.11
N ASN A 91 11.14 -5.14 3.81
CA ASN A 91 10.88 -4.71 2.45
C ASN A 91 11.24 -3.25 2.18
N ILE A 92 11.55 -2.40 3.17
CA ILE A 92 11.76 -0.95 2.96
C ILE A 92 12.73 -0.62 1.81
N GLU A 93 13.79 -1.41 1.61
CA GLU A 93 14.77 -1.15 0.56
C GLU A 93 14.24 -1.40 -0.85
N THR A 94 13.27 -2.31 -0.99
CA THR A 94 12.65 -2.74 -2.25
C THR A 94 11.17 -2.38 -2.34
N PHE A 95 10.62 -1.70 -1.33
CA PHE A 95 9.18 -1.53 -1.14
C PHE A 95 8.54 -0.83 -2.34
N ALA A 96 9.08 0.33 -2.70
CA ALA A 96 8.60 1.10 -3.84
C ALA A 96 8.95 0.43 -5.18
N ASP A 97 10.17 -0.09 -5.34
CA ASP A 97 10.61 -0.75 -6.58
C ASP A 97 9.76 -1.99 -6.91
N ASN A 98 9.42 -2.79 -5.90
CA ASN A 98 8.54 -3.93 -6.03
C ASN A 98 7.11 -3.51 -6.41
N ALA A 99 6.61 -2.39 -5.86
CA ALA A 99 5.29 -1.87 -6.22
C ALA A 99 5.28 -1.34 -7.66
N LEU A 100 6.31 -0.60 -8.09
CA LEU A 100 6.46 -0.16 -9.48
C LEU A 100 6.47 -1.35 -10.43
N THR A 101 7.30 -2.35 -10.15
CA THR A 101 7.39 -3.56 -10.97
C THR A 101 6.05 -4.28 -11.09
N GLN A 102 5.33 -4.40 -9.97
CA GLN A 102 4.01 -5.02 -9.95
C GLN A 102 2.96 -4.23 -10.75
N ILE A 103 2.98 -2.89 -10.67
CA ILE A 103 2.05 -2.05 -11.44
C ILE A 103 2.41 -2.05 -12.94
N THR A 104 3.68 -1.99 -13.30
CA THR A 104 4.11 -2.09 -14.72
C THR A 104 3.69 -3.43 -15.32
N SER A 105 4.02 -4.54 -14.66
CA SER A 105 3.59 -5.87 -15.11
C SER A 105 2.06 -6.01 -15.15
N PHE A 106 1.34 -5.30 -14.27
CA PHE A 106 -0.11 -5.26 -14.30
C PHE A 106 -0.65 -4.52 -15.54
N VAL A 107 -0.06 -3.38 -15.91
CA VAL A 107 -0.46 -2.65 -17.13
C VAL A 107 -0.22 -3.50 -18.37
N ASP A 108 0.92 -4.21 -18.45
CA ASP A 108 1.21 -5.15 -19.53
C ASP A 108 0.16 -6.27 -19.64
N ASP A 109 -0.25 -6.85 -18.50
CA ASP A 109 -1.31 -7.86 -18.44
C ASP A 109 -2.65 -7.31 -18.94
N VAL A 110 -3.00 -6.08 -18.55
CA VAL A 110 -4.25 -5.41 -18.95
C VAL A 110 -4.26 -5.12 -20.45
N LEU A 111 -3.18 -4.55 -20.97
CA LEU A 111 -3.00 -4.32 -22.41
C LEU A 111 -3.14 -5.62 -23.21
N SER A 112 -2.48 -6.69 -22.76
CA SER A 112 -2.53 -7.98 -23.44
C SER A 112 -3.96 -8.56 -23.51
N GLN A 113 -4.74 -8.42 -22.43
CA GLN A 113 -6.14 -8.86 -22.46
C GLN A 113 -7.01 -7.97 -23.34
N TYR A 114 -6.86 -6.64 -23.24
CA TYR A 114 -7.58 -5.69 -24.09
C TYR A 114 -7.37 -6.00 -25.59
N GLN A 115 -6.11 -6.24 -25.99
CA GLN A 115 -5.78 -6.59 -27.38
C GLN A 115 -6.45 -7.89 -27.85
N LYS A 116 -6.57 -8.90 -26.98
CA LYS A 116 -7.28 -10.16 -27.29
C LYS A 116 -8.76 -9.92 -27.55
N TYR A 117 -9.44 -9.13 -26.71
CA TYR A 117 -10.86 -8.80 -26.91
C TYR A 117 -11.12 -8.04 -28.23
N HIS A 118 -10.16 -7.22 -28.65
CA HIS A 118 -10.27 -6.45 -29.89
C HIS A 118 -9.62 -7.12 -31.12
N ASN A 119 -9.29 -8.41 -31.04
CA ASN A 119 -8.71 -9.21 -32.14
C ASN A 119 -7.48 -8.53 -32.78
N ASN A 120 -6.64 -7.86 -31.99
CA ASN A 120 -5.47 -7.11 -32.48
C ASN A 120 -5.78 -6.09 -33.61
N LYS A 121 -7.00 -5.57 -33.71
CA LYS A 121 -7.39 -4.62 -34.79
C LYS A 121 -6.77 -3.23 -34.69
N PHE A 122 -6.00 -2.92 -33.64
CA PHE A 122 -5.36 -1.63 -33.45
C PHE A 122 -3.99 -1.57 -34.12
N ALA A 123 -3.98 -1.31 -35.44
CA ALA A 123 -2.74 -1.28 -36.22
C ALA A 123 -2.00 0.09 -36.21
N VAL A 124 -2.58 1.18 -35.66
CA VAL A 124 -1.98 2.53 -35.75
C VAL A 124 -2.43 3.45 -34.59
N ILE A 125 -2.23 3.03 -33.34
CA ILE A 125 -2.48 3.91 -32.18
C ILE A 125 -1.18 4.00 -31.37
N ASP A 126 -0.84 5.20 -30.91
CA ASP A 126 0.26 5.44 -29.97
C ASP A 126 0.15 4.54 -28.72
N HIS A 127 1.27 4.06 -28.19
CA HIS A 127 1.28 3.09 -27.10
C HIS A 127 0.58 3.63 -25.85
N ALA A 128 0.82 4.90 -25.52
CA ALA A 128 0.19 5.56 -24.38
C ALA A 128 -1.33 5.68 -24.53
N GLU A 129 -1.82 5.92 -25.74
CA GLU A 129 -3.25 5.99 -26.01
C GLU A 129 -3.91 4.60 -25.93
N GLN A 130 -3.21 3.53 -26.34
CA GLN A 130 -3.67 2.16 -26.14
C GLN A 130 -3.77 1.78 -24.66
N GLU A 131 -2.78 2.19 -23.84
CA GLU A 131 -2.83 2.02 -22.38
C GLU A 131 -4.05 2.68 -21.78
N ASN A 132 -4.29 3.95 -22.09
CA ASN A 132 -5.43 4.70 -21.57
C ASN A 132 -6.76 4.03 -21.93
N GLN A 133 -6.91 3.56 -23.17
CA GLN A 133 -8.11 2.86 -23.61
C GLN A 133 -8.30 1.53 -22.89
N ALA A 134 -7.23 0.75 -22.72
CA ALA A 134 -7.29 -0.53 -22.01
C ALA A 134 -7.69 -0.32 -20.54
N LEU A 135 -7.08 0.66 -19.86
CA LEU A 135 -7.40 1.00 -18.48
C LEU A 135 -8.86 1.45 -18.33
N ALA A 136 -9.34 2.30 -19.23
CA ALA A 136 -10.73 2.76 -19.25
C ALA A 136 -11.72 1.61 -19.51
N PHE A 137 -11.40 0.72 -20.45
CA PHE A 137 -12.24 -0.44 -20.77
C PHE A 137 -12.49 -1.35 -19.56
N PHE A 138 -11.44 -1.60 -18.75
CA PHE A 138 -11.56 -2.38 -17.52
C PHE A 138 -11.99 -1.55 -16.30
N GLY A 139 -12.34 -0.27 -16.46
CA GLY A 139 -12.80 0.59 -15.36
C GLY A 139 -11.78 0.70 -14.23
N LEU A 140 -10.49 0.78 -14.57
CA LEU A 140 -9.40 0.79 -13.59
C LEU A 140 -9.15 2.22 -13.07
N PRO A 141 -8.60 2.37 -11.84
CA PRO A 141 -8.25 3.67 -11.29
C PRO A 141 -7.11 4.33 -12.07
N ASP A 142 -6.85 5.61 -11.78
CA ASP A 142 -5.79 6.41 -12.41
C ASP A 142 -4.40 5.84 -12.08
N ILE A 143 -3.93 4.94 -12.95
CA ILE A 143 -2.62 4.28 -12.84
C ILE A 143 -1.46 5.29 -12.89
N PRO A 144 -1.45 6.31 -13.78
CA PRO A 144 -0.43 7.35 -13.73
C PRO A 144 -0.28 8.01 -12.34
N ASN A 145 -1.38 8.39 -11.69
CA ASN A 145 -1.31 8.97 -10.34
C ASN A 145 -0.82 7.96 -9.30
N ILE A 146 -1.21 6.69 -9.42
CA ILE A 146 -0.70 5.61 -8.56
C ILE A 146 0.82 5.44 -8.72
N LEU A 147 1.31 5.40 -9.95
CA LEU A 147 2.75 5.32 -10.23
C LEU A 147 3.50 6.52 -9.65
N GLN A 148 2.95 7.73 -9.80
CA GLN A 148 3.54 8.93 -9.22
C GLN A 148 3.62 8.86 -7.68
N SER A 149 2.56 8.39 -7.01
CA SER A 149 2.55 8.16 -5.56
C SER A 149 3.64 7.18 -5.12
N ILE A 150 3.84 6.09 -5.88
CA ILE A 150 4.90 5.11 -5.60
C ILE A 150 6.29 5.73 -5.81
N ILE A 151 6.48 6.52 -6.87
CA ILE A 151 7.74 7.23 -7.14
C ILE A 151 8.06 8.21 -6.00
N GLU A 152 7.08 8.95 -5.50
CA GLU A 152 7.29 9.84 -4.34
C GLU A 152 7.75 9.06 -3.10
N VAL A 153 7.15 7.89 -2.82
CA VAL A 153 7.61 7.02 -1.73
C VAL A 153 9.03 6.50 -1.96
N LYS A 154 9.39 6.19 -3.22
CA LYS A 154 10.75 5.80 -3.59
C LYS A 154 11.75 6.91 -3.29
N GLU A 155 11.47 8.13 -3.76
CA GLU A 155 12.33 9.30 -3.52
C GLU A 155 12.52 9.57 -2.03
N LYS A 156 11.44 9.45 -1.24
CA LYS A 156 11.50 9.56 0.23
C LYS A 156 12.50 8.58 0.85
N ILE A 157 12.53 7.33 0.38
CA ILE A 157 13.45 6.29 0.87
C ILE A 157 14.87 6.54 0.38
N ASP A 158 15.05 6.88 -0.89
CA ASP A 158 16.37 7.10 -1.50
C ASP A 158 17.07 8.33 -0.90
N ASN A 159 16.33 9.38 -0.56
CA ASN A 159 16.85 10.54 0.18
C ASN A 159 17.39 10.15 1.57
N LEU A 160 16.71 9.24 2.27
CA LEU A 160 17.20 8.74 3.57
C LEU A 160 18.43 7.83 3.40
N LYS A 161 18.48 7.00 2.36
CA LYS A 161 19.68 6.21 2.04
C LYS A 161 20.89 7.13 1.76
N ALA A 162 20.69 8.19 0.98
CA ALA A 162 21.72 9.19 0.72
C ALA A 162 22.18 9.89 2.01
N TYR A 163 21.25 10.25 2.91
CA TYR A 163 21.57 10.81 4.21
C TYR A 163 22.47 9.89 5.05
N ILE A 164 22.15 8.58 5.10
CA ILE A 164 22.92 7.57 5.83
C ILE A 164 24.37 7.50 5.35
N GLY A 165 24.59 7.61 4.03
CA GLY A 165 25.92 7.52 3.43
C GLY A 165 26.85 8.69 3.78
N ILE A 166 26.32 9.82 4.24
CA ILE A 166 27.07 11.09 4.38
C ILE A 166 27.15 11.57 5.84
N ASN A 167 26.05 11.49 6.59
CA ASN A 167 25.85 12.36 7.77
C ASN A 167 25.95 11.66 9.13
N ILE A 168 26.50 10.44 9.22
CA ILE A 168 26.52 9.71 10.50
C ILE A 168 27.91 9.72 11.13
N ALA A 169 27.96 10.21 12.36
CA ALA A 169 29.19 10.26 13.16
C ALA A 169 29.65 8.84 13.53
N LYS A 170 30.91 8.53 13.25
CA LYS A 170 31.57 7.31 13.72
C LYS A 170 32.16 7.55 15.10
N ASN A 171 32.01 6.58 15.98
CA ASN A 171 32.61 6.53 17.29
C ASN A 171 33.55 5.33 17.37
N ASN A 172 34.67 5.48 18.08
CA ASN A 172 35.71 4.44 18.18
C ASN A 172 35.41 3.39 19.26
N ILE A 173 34.19 3.38 19.80
CA ILE A 173 33.76 2.42 20.83
C ILE A 173 32.91 1.30 20.22
N VAL A 174 32.98 0.12 20.83
CA VAL A 174 32.02 -0.96 20.55
C VAL A 174 30.73 -0.66 21.31
N ILE A 175 29.70 -0.18 20.59
CA ILE A 175 28.38 -0.02 21.18
C ILE A 175 27.75 -1.41 21.36
N THR A 176 27.22 -1.70 22.54
CA THR A 176 26.66 -2.99 22.97
C THR A 176 27.62 -4.16 22.71
N PRO A 177 28.70 -4.27 23.51
CA PRO A 177 29.68 -5.35 23.36
C PRO A 177 29.06 -6.74 23.58
N PRO A 178 29.71 -7.80 23.05
CA PRO A 178 29.23 -9.16 23.23
C PRO A 178 29.23 -9.56 24.72
N ASP A 179 28.26 -10.41 25.11
CA ASP A 179 28.10 -10.84 26.51
C ASP A 179 29.27 -11.69 27.04
N ASN A 180 30.00 -12.37 26.14
CA ASN A 180 31.16 -13.17 26.47
C ASN A 180 32.30 -12.85 25.50
N ASN A 181 33.54 -12.75 25.99
CA ASN A 181 34.76 -12.70 25.17
C ASN A 181 35.10 -14.07 24.53
N LYS A 182 34.08 -14.84 24.13
CA LYS A 182 34.30 -16.09 23.40
C LYS A 182 34.88 -15.71 22.05
N LYS A 183 36.19 -15.87 21.91
CA LYS A 183 36.89 -15.73 20.64
C LYS A 183 36.27 -16.69 19.62
N ILE A 184 36.12 -16.22 18.38
CA ILE A 184 35.74 -17.08 17.26
C ILE A 184 36.83 -18.15 17.13
N ASN A 185 36.50 -19.40 17.45
CA ASN A 185 37.38 -20.53 17.21
C ASN A 185 37.21 -20.93 15.75
N ALA A 186 38.29 -20.88 14.97
CA ALA A 186 38.29 -21.42 13.62
C ALA A 186 38.08 -22.94 13.70
N GLY A 187 36.98 -23.43 13.10
CA GLY A 187 36.77 -24.85 12.82
C GLY A 187 37.04 -25.16 11.35
N ASP A 188 36.88 -26.42 10.94
CA ASP A 188 37.17 -26.90 9.58
C ASP A 188 36.18 -26.41 8.49
N GLY A 189 35.33 -25.42 8.81
CA GLY A 189 34.33 -24.86 7.92
C GLY A 189 34.88 -23.79 6.97
N GLN A 190 34.19 -23.56 5.84
CA GLN A 190 34.60 -22.63 4.78
C GLN A 190 34.31 -21.14 5.08
N GLY A 191 34.43 -20.71 6.34
CA GLY A 191 34.27 -19.31 6.77
C GLY A 191 33.07 -19.05 7.70
N ILE A 192 32.81 -17.77 7.96
CA ILE A 192 31.70 -17.31 8.81
C ILE A 192 30.45 -17.16 7.93
N GLU A 193 29.35 -17.79 8.33
CA GLU A 193 28.05 -17.61 7.67
C GLU A 193 27.65 -16.13 7.63
N GLN A 194 27.38 -15.62 6.43
CA GLN A 194 26.88 -14.27 6.26
C GLN A 194 25.42 -14.22 6.71
N LYS A 195 25.16 -13.47 7.77
CA LYS A 195 23.81 -13.27 8.27
C LYS A 195 23.04 -12.30 7.38
N ARG A 196 21.73 -12.48 7.34
CA ARG A 196 20.83 -11.54 6.68
C ARG A 196 20.91 -10.17 7.35
N MET A 197 20.78 -9.12 6.56
CA MET A 197 20.67 -7.75 7.03
C MET A 197 19.21 -7.29 7.00
N PHE A 198 18.82 -6.58 8.04
CA PHE A 198 17.53 -5.93 8.19
C PHE A 198 17.81 -4.43 8.34
N PRO A 199 17.40 -3.58 7.39
CA PRO A 199 17.68 -2.13 7.38
C PRO A 199 16.89 -1.35 8.45
N ARG A 200 17.05 -1.74 9.73
CA ARG A 200 16.33 -1.17 10.88
C ARG A 200 16.67 0.30 11.06
N PHE A 201 17.91 0.70 10.78
CA PHE A 201 18.29 2.11 10.84
C PHE A 201 17.53 2.97 9.81
N LEU A 202 17.47 2.51 8.56
CA LEU A 202 16.70 3.17 7.51
C LEU A 202 15.21 3.22 7.86
N THR A 203 14.65 2.13 8.40
CA THR A 203 13.25 2.11 8.86
C THR A 203 13.01 3.08 10.01
N LEU A 204 13.92 3.18 10.98
CA LEU A 204 13.80 4.14 12.08
C LEU A 204 13.80 5.58 11.56
N LEU A 205 14.72 5.94 10.66
CA LEU A 205 14.73 7.26 10.03
C LEU A 205 13.44 7.56 9.27
N TYR A 206 12.89 6.56 8.56
CA TYR A 206 11.61 6.69 7.87
C TYR A 206 10.47 6.98 8.84
N ILE A 207 10.37 6.21 9.94
CA ILE A 207 9.37 6.42 11.00
C ILE A 207 9.50 7.83 11.57
N LEU A 208 10.71 8.25 11.94
CA LEU A 208 10.93 9.58 12.50
C LEU A 208 10.49 10.67 11.52
N LYS A 209 10.93 10.57 10.26
CA LYS A 209 10.67 11.62 9.28
C LYS A 209 9.22 11.72 8.84
N TYR A 210 8.54 10.58 8.62
CA TYR A 210 7.23 10.57 7.96
C TYR A 210 6.09 10.20 8.90
N ASP A 211 6.33 9.44 9.97
CA ASP A 211 5.29 9.13 10.98
C ASP A 211 5.24 10.20 12.08
N PHE A 212 6.38 10.85 12.37
CA PHE A 212 6.53 11.81 13.48
C PHE A 212 6.96 13.22 13.07
N ASP A 213 7.26 13.47 11.80
CA ASP A 213 7.78 14.75 11.29
C ASP A 213 9.05 15.25 12.01
N ILE A 214 9.96 14.31 12.34
CA ILE A 214 11.26 14.58 12.96
C ILE A 214 12.35 14.42 11.91
N SER A 215 13.08 15.49 11.63
CA SER A 215 14.21 15.44 10.71
C SER A 215 15.35 14.57 11.26
N PRO A 216 16.06 13.79 10.43
CA PRO A 216 17.24 13.03 10.87
C PRO A 216 18.31 13.86 11.61
N ASN A 217 18.41 15.17 11.33
CA ASN A 217 19.35 16.07 12.01
C ASN A 217 18.93 16.42 13.45
N GLU A 218 17.64 16.30 13.78
CA GLU A 218 17.10 16.55 15.12
C GLU A 218 17.24 15.32 16.04
N ALA A 219 17.57 14.17 15.46
CA ALA A 219 17.78 12.90 16.15
C ALA A 219 19.20 12.35 15.88
N PRO A 220 20.23 12.91 16.53
CA PRO A 220 21.61 12.58 16.23
C PRO A 220 21.90 11.10 16.47
N ALA A 221 22.68 10.52 15.56
CA ALA A 221 23.06 9.12 15.59
C ALA A 221 24.58 8.96 15.61
N ILE A 222 25.05 8.00 16.40
CA ILE A 222 26.43 7.56 16.42
C ILE A 222 26.51 6.08 16.06
N ILE A 223 27.55 5.72 15.30
CA ILE A 223 27.84 4.35 14.87
C ILE A 223 29.06 3.88 15.63
N GLY A 224 28.97 2.72 16.29
CA GLY A 224 30.13 2.10 16.93
C GLY A 224 31.08 1.42 15.94
N ILE A 225 32.03 0.65 16.46
CA ILE A 225 32.88 -0.24 15.66
C ILE A 225 32.51 -1.71 15.89
N VAL A 226 33.07 -2.57 15.03
CA VAL A 226 33.12 -4.03 15.21
C VAL A 226 34.58 -4.42 15.36
N THR A 227 34.89 -5.33 16.28
CA THR A 227 36.23 -5.90 16.46
C THR A 227 36.30 -7.31 15.89
N PRO A 228 37.49 -7.82 15.50
CA PRO A 228 37.63 -9.12 14.83
C PRO A 228 37.17 -10.34 15.65
N ASP A 229 37.08 -10.21 16.97
CA ASP A 229 36.63 -11.25 17.90
C ASP A 229 35.09 -11.33 18.01
N MET A 230 34.36 -10.42 17.38
CA MET A 230 32.91 -10.39 17.41
C MET A 230 32.30 -11.27 16.32
N VAL A 231 31.33 -12.11 16.70
CA VAL A 231 30.56 -12.97 15.77
C VAL A 231 29.74 -12.15 14.76
N ARG A 232 29.32 -10.94 15.16
CA ARG A 232 28.58 -10.03 14.30
C ARG A 232 29.52 -9.22 13.43
N GLN A 233 29.09 -8.95 12.20
CA GLN A 233 29.85 -8.24 11.18
C GLN A 233 29.42 -6.77 11.06
N THR A 234 28.31 -6.38 11.72
CA THR A 234 27.86 -4.99 11.81
C THR A 234 27.73 -4.50 13.25
N THR A 235 27.88 -3.19 13.43
CA THR A 235 27.89 -2.56 14.74
C THR A 235 26.48 -2.21 15.24
N TYR A 236 26.39 -1.87 16.52
CA TYR A 236 25.19 -1.25 17.07
C TYR A 236 25.34 0.25 16.86
N MET A 237 24.22 0.90 16.66
CA MET A 237 24.08 2.34 16.53
C MET A 237 23.29 2.85 17.74
N ARG A 238 23.59 4.06 18.19
CA ARG A 238 22.78 4.79 19.15
C ARG A 238 22.18 6.00 18.44
N MET A 239 20.87 6.18 18.57
CA MET A 239 20.16 7.37 18.09
C MET A 239 19.42 8.01 19.25
N GLU A 240 19.68 9.28 19.49
CA GLU A 240 19.00 10.08 20.50
C GLU A 240 17.82 10.79 19.85
N ILE A 241 16.64 10.76 20.50
CA ILE A 241 15.41 11.39 20.00
C ILE A 241 14.89 12.31 21.13
N PRO A 242 15.46 13.52 21.26
CA PRO A 242 15.22 14.39 22.42
C PRO A 242 13.75 14.74 22.61
N VAL A 243 12.99 14.96 21.53
CA VAL A 243 11.57 15.32 21.59
C VAL A 243 10.70 14.29 22.32
N PHE A 244 11.10 13.02 22.33
CA PHE A 244 10.40 11.97 23.06
C PHE A 244 11.11 11.58 24.37
N ASN A 245 12.24 12.20 24.69
CA ASN A 245 13.11 11.77 25.79
C ASN A 245 13.48 10.28 25.66
N ARG A 246 13.83 9.86 24.44
CA ARG A 246 14.16 8.47 24.09
C ARG A 246 15.54 8.35 23.51
N VAL A 247 16.17 7.21 23.76
CA VAL A 247 17.37 6.76 23.05
C VAL A 247 17.13 5.35 22.50
N VAL A 248 17.52 5.13 21.24
CA VAL A 248 17.37 3.86 20.55
C VAL A 248 18.73 3.24 20.28
N TYR A 249 18.88 1.96 20.64
CA TYR A 249 20.00 1.12 20.26
C TYR A 249 19.53 0.06 19.27
N LEU A 250 20.11 -0.01 18.09
CA LEU A 250 19.79 -1.03 17.10
C LEU A 250 21.03 -1.49 16.35
N CYS A 251 20.92 -2.64 15.72
CA CYS A 251 21.95 -3.24 14.87
C CYS A 251 21.20 -3.84 13.69
N ASP A 252 21.67 -3.71 12.46
CA ASP A 252 20.93 -4.16 11.28
C ASP A 252 21.09 -5.68 11.02
N GLU A 253 22.07 -6.34 11.62
CA GLU A 253 22.29 -7.78 11.42
C GLU A 253 21.19 -8.63 12.08
N GLU A 254 20.77 -9.71 11.41
CA GLU A 254 19.85 -10.73 11.91
C GLU A 254 20.27 -11.33 13.27
N GLY A 255 19.27 -11.67 14.09
CA GLY A 255 19.47 -12.20 15.44
C GLY A 255 19.80 -11.13 16.50
N ASN A 256 20.06 -9.88 16.10
CA ASN A 256 20.16 -8.76 17.02
C ASN A 256 18.78 -8.16 17.34
N VAL A 257 18.71 -7.44 18.46
CA VAL A 257 17.49 -6.79 18.96
C VAL A 257 17.70 -5.30 19.10
N SER A 258 16.59 -4.56 19.05
CA SER A 258 16.56 -3.13 19.35
C SER A 258 16.25 -2.90 20.82
N TYR A 259 16.81 -1.85 21.40
CA TYR A 259 16.44 -1.35 22.72
C TYR A 259 15.98 0.10 22.59
N ILE A 260 14.93 0.46 23.32
CA ILE A 260 14.55 1.86 23.52
C ILE A 260 14.58 2.13 25.01
N PHE A 261 15.23 3.21 25.43
CA PHE A 261 15.24 3.66 26.82
C PHE A 261 14.65 5.06 26.96
N ASP A 262 14.08 5.33 28.12
CA ASP A 262 13.67 6.65 28.58
C ASP A 262 14.89 7.34 29.21
N VAL A 263 15.32 8.46 28.64
CA VAL A 263 16.57 9.14 29.02
C VAL A 263 16.46 9.73 30.43
N ALA A 264 15.31 10.29 30.83
CA ALA A 264 15.16 10.85 32.17
C ALA A 264 15.22 9.74 33.23
N LYS A 265 14.63 8.57 32.95
CA LYS A 265 14.72 7.44 33.87
C LYS A 265 16.13 6.85 33.96
N ILE A 266 16.94 6.94 32.91
CA ILE A 266 18.37 6.62 32.98
C ILE A 266 19.07 7.59 33.94
N GLU A 267 18.83 8.89 33.78
CA GLU A 267 19.43 9.93 34.62
C GLU A 267 19.00 9.82 36.10
N GLU A 268 17.75 9.42 36.38
CA GLU A 268 17.27 9.10 37.74
C GLU A 268 18.07 7.97 38.41
N GLN A 269 18.68 7.07 37.63
CA GLN A 269 19.58 6.03 38.13
C GLN A 269 21.04 6.48 38.23
N ASN A 270 21.32 7.78 38.02
CA ASN A 270 22.66 8.36 37.93
C ASN A 270 23.55 7.68 36.86
N LEU A 271 22.93 7.25 35.75
CA LEU A 271 23.62 6.65 34.61
C LEU A 271 23.69 7.66 33.46
N THR A 272 24.72 7.52 32.63
CA THR A 272 24.90 8.29 31.39
C THR A 272 24.73 7.39 30.16
N LEU A 273 24.39 7.98 29.01
CA LEU A 273 24.29 7.22 27.76
C LEU A 273 25.61 6.55 27.37
N ASN A 274 26.75 7.19 27.68
CA ASN A 274 28.07 6.62 27.40
C ASN A 274 28.36 5.36 28.23
N GLU A 275 27.82 5.27 29.45
CA GLU A 275 27.88 4.04 30.25
C GLU A 275 26.97 2.95 29.66
N ILE A 276 25.77 3.31 29.19
CA ILE A 276 24.85 2.37 28.53
C ILE A 276 25.40 1.86 27.19
N ASP A 277 26.23 2.66 26.49
CA ASP A 277 26.85 2.27 25.22
C ASP A 277 27.72 1.02 25.38
N ILE A 278 28.42 0.89 26.51
CA ILE A 278 29.32 -0.24 26.78
C ILE A 278 28.61 -1.39 27.51
N TYR A 279 27.31 -1.30 27.76
CA TYR A 279 26.55 -2.41 28.35
C TYR A 279 26.33 -3.52 27.35
N THR A 280 26.59 -4.76 27.76
CA THR A 280 26.22 -5.95 26.99
C THR A 280 24.69 -6.12 26.92
N LYS A 281 24.20 -7.04 26.10
CA LYS A 281 22.77 -7.33 26.00
C LYS A 281 22.20 -7.83 27.35
N ILE A 282 22.95 -8.67 28.07
CA ILE A 282 22.59 -9.14 29.42
C ILE A 282 22.45 -7.96 30.38
N GLN A 283 23.42 -7.03 30.38
CA GLN A 283 23.37 -5.86 31.26
C GLN A 283 22.19 -4.93 30.95
N LYS A 284 21.91 -4.69 29.66
CA LYS A 284 20.72 -3.93 29.23
C LYS A 284 19.41 -4.60 29.66
N ASN A 285 19.30 -5.93 29.50
CA ASN A 285 18.12 -6.68 29.95
C ASN A 285 17.96 -6.61 31.48
N LEU A 286 19.07 -6.67 32.22
CA LEU A 286 19.07 -6.56 33.67
C LEU A 286 18.66 -5.17 34.15
N LEU A 287 19.08 -4.11 33.44
CA LEU A 287 18.63 -2.75 33.71
C LEU A 287 17.12 -2.62 33.51
N ILE A 288 16.60 -3.14 32.38
CA ILE A 288 15.17 -3.14 32.08
C ILE A 288 14.36 -3.91 33.13
N SER A 289 14.84 -5.07 33.58
CA SER A 289 14.10 -5.88 34.56
C SER A 289 14.10 -5.28 35.96
N ARG A 290 15.15 -4.54 36.33
CA ARG A 290 15.27 -3.89 37.66
C ARG A 290 14.51 -2.58 37.77
N HIS A 291 14.31 -1.87 36.66
CA HIS A 291 13.70 -0.54 36.65
C HIS A 291 12.53 -0.50 35.66
N PRO A 292 11.30 -0.85 36.10
CA PRO A 292 10.13 -0.89 35.22
C PRO A 292 9.92 0.42 34.43
N GLY A 293 9.81 0.26 33.11
CA GLY A 293 9.61 1.36 32.19
C GLY A 293 10.83 2.25 31.94
N ILE A 294 12.04 1.88 32.42
CA ILE A 294 13.30 2.53 32.01
C ILE A 294 13.61 2.28 30.53
N GLY A 295 13.18 1.14 30.01
CA GLY A 295 13.44 0.73 28.64
C GLY A 295 12.74 -0.56 28.27
N ILE A 296 12.86 -0.93 27.00
CA ILE A 296 12.21 -2.10 26.42
C ILE A 296 13.09 -2.75 25.36
N ARG A 297 12.99 -4.07 25.28
CA ARG A 297 13.69 -4.91 24.30
C ARG A 297 12.74 -5.33 23.19
N ILE A 298 13.06 -5.00 21.95
CA ILE A 298 12.23 -5.27 20.78
C ILE A 298 12.96 -6.24 19.84
N LYS A 299 12.35 -7.42 19.63
CA LYS A 299 12.84 -8.43 18.67
C LYS A 299 12.46 -8.04 17.24
N GLN A 300 13.27 -8.45 16.27
CA GLN A 300 12.89 -8.36 14.86
C GLN A 300 11.73 -9.30 14.55
N THR A 301 10.62 -8.73 14.11
CA THR A 301 9.45 -9.41 13.55
C THR A 301 8.80 -8.49 12.50
N ASN A 302 7.80 -8.97 11.79
CA ASN A 302 7.01 -8.17 10.83
C ASN A 302 6.31 -6.96 11.47
N ILE A 303 6.03 -6.99 12.78
CA ILE A 303 5.43 -5.87 13.54
C ILE A 303 6.47 -4.94 14.19
N TRP A 304 7.76 -5.09 13.86
CA TRP A 304 8.83 -4.30 14.48
C TRP A 304 8.60 -2.79 14.35
N ARG A 305 8.16 -2.30 13.18
CA ARG A 305 7.86 -0.88 12.96
C ARG A 305 6.83 -0.36 13.96
N ASN A 306 5.72 -1.08 14.13
CA ASN A 306 4.66 -0.72 15.09
C ASN A 306 5.20 -0.70 16.52
N ASN A 307 6.01 -1.69 16.90
CA ASN A 307 6.61 -1.76 18.23
C ASN A 307 7.53 -0.57 18.53
N ILE A 308 8.35 -0.16 17.55
CA ILE A 308 9.20 1.03 17.66
C ILE A 308 8.33 2.28 17.79
N THR A 309 7.36 2.49 16.90
CA THR A 309 6.46 3.65 16.92
C THR A 309 5.73 3.77 18.27
N SER A 310 5.20 2.66 18.80
CA SER A 310 4.55 2.63 20.12
C SER A 310 5.53 2.94 21.25
N ALA A 311 6.73 2.35 21.25
CA ALA A 311 7.72 2.57 22.31
C ALA A 311 8.32 4.00 22.31
N LEU A 312 8.32 4.67 21.16
CA LEU A 312 8.71 6.08 21.07
C LEU A 312 7.64 7.02 21.62
N ARG A 313 6.36 6.76 21.32
CA ARG A 313 5.26 7.67 21.63
C ARG A 313 4.58 7.42 22.98
N GLU A 314 4.45 6.14 23.36
CA GLU A 314 3.72 5.74 24.56
C GLU A 314 4.67 5.58 25.76
N PRO A 315 4.14 5.55 27.00
CA PRO A 315 4.89 5.08 28.16
C PRO A 315 5.46 3.68 27.90
N ILE A 316 6.74 3.50 28.23
CA ILE A 316 7.45 2.24 27.97
C ILE A 316 6.87 1.12 28.83
N SER A 317 6.22 0.14 28.20
CA SER A 317 5.68 -1.06 28.84
C SER A 317 5.52 -2.18 27.81
N GLU A 318 5.49 -3.44 28.24
CA GLU A 318 5.19 -4.56 27.32
C GLU A 318 3.75 -4.47 26.77
N ALA A 319 2.82 -3.92 27.55
CA ALA A 319 1.43 -3.74 27.14
C ALA A 319 1.25 -2.76 25.96
N SER A 320 2.14 -1.78 25.79
CA SER A 320 2.06 -0.83 24.67
C SER A 320 2.50 -1.42 23.33
N LEU A 321 3.29 -2.50 23.33
CA LEU A 321 3.73 -3.18 22.10
C LEU A 321 2.61 -4.00 21.43
N LEU A 322 1.55 -4.36 22.16
CA LEU A 322 0.49 -5.25 21.66
C LEU A 322 -0.67 -4.51 20.97
N LYS A 323 -0.62 -3.18 20.88
CA LYS A 323 -1.65 -2.41 20.20
C LYS A 323 -1.42 -2.45 18.68
N ASN A 324 -2.14 -3.34 18.01
CA ASN A 324 -2.21 -3.38 16.55
C ASN A 324 -2.95 -2.15 16.01
N ALA A 325 -2.26 -1.01 15.90
CA ALA A 325 -2.71 0.04 15.01
C ALA A 325 -2.58 -0.49 13.57
N ARG A 326 -3.70 -0.55 12.84
CA ARG A 326 -3.69 -0.89 11.41
C ARG A 326 -2.92 0.22 10.69
N GLN A 327 -1.68 -0.06 10.31
CA GLN A 327 -0.87 0.87 9.55
C GLN A 327 -1.52 1.07 8.17
N ILE A 328 -1.61 2.33 7.76
CA ILE A 328 -2.07 2.69 6.42
C ILE A 328 -0.84 2.55 5.51
N SER A 329 -1.00 1.91 4.36
CA SER A 329 0.10 1.77 3.40
C SER A 329 0.58 3.15 2.95
N GLU A 330 1.89 3.30 2.73
CA GLU A 330 2.48 4.54 2.22
C GLU A 330 1.96 4.95 0.84
N PHE A 331 1.45 3.99 0.06
CA PHE A 331 0.87 4.25 -1.26
C PHE A 331 -0.55 4.78 -1.17
N ARG A 332 -1.25 4.54 -0.05
CA ARG A 332 -2.55 5.15 0.20
C ARG A 332 -2.34 6.42 0.99
N ARG A 333 -2.61 7.56 0.34
CA ARG A 333 -2.85 8.82 1.03
C ARG A 333 -3.87 8.58 2.15
N GLY A 334 -3.58 9.05 3.36
CA GLY A 334 -4.30 8.65 4.57
C GLY A 334 -5.80 8.93 4.48
N LYS A 335 -6.63 8.17 5.22
CA LYS A 335 -8.03 8.56 5.43
C LYS A 335 -8.07 9.98 6.03
N GLY A 336 -8.48 10.98 5.24
CA GLY A 336 -8.50 12.39 5.63
C GLY A 336 -7.48 13.29 4.91
N GLU A 337 -6.56 12.72 4.15
CA GLU A 337 -5.74 13.47 3.19
C GLU A 337 -6.53 13.64 1.90
N PHE A 338 -7.13 14.81 1.77
CA PHE A 338 -7.79 15.20 0.52
C PHE A 338 -6.73 15.52 -0.52
N LEU A 339 -7.02 15.15 -1.77
CA LEU A 339 -6.23 15.49 -2.96
C LEU A 339 -5.93 17.00 -3.04
N SER A 340 -4.91 17.42 -3.80
CA SER A 340 -4.85 18.81 -4.24
C SER A 340 -6.10 19.16 -5.07
N PHE A 341 -6.42 20.44 -5.25
CA PHE A 341 -7.62 20.79 -6.00
C PHE A 341 -7.54 20.32 -7.45
N GLU A 342 -6.35 20.42 -8.05
CA GLU A 342 -6.08 20.04 -9.43
C GLU A 342 -6.21 18.52 -9.66
N GLU A 343 -5.68 17.71 -8.75
CA GLU A 343 -5.85 16.24 -8.79
C GLU A 343 -7.32 15.86 -8.53
N PHE A 344 -7.94 16.47 -7.53
CA PHE A 344 -9.35 16.26 -7.19
C PHE A 344 -10.27 16.53 -8.38
N GLN A 345 -10.09 17.68 -9.03
CA GLN A 345 -10.90 18.08 -10.17
C GLN A 345 -10.68 17.13 -11.36
N ARG A 346 -9.43 16.70 -11.61
CA ARG A 346 -9.12 15.76 -12.68
C ARG A 346 -9.82 14.42 -12.50
N GLU A 347 -9.79 13.85 -11.30
CA GLU A 347 -10.50 12.61 -10.98
C GLU A 347 -12.01 12.77 -11.10
N VAL A 348 -12.55 13.91 -10.65
CA VAL A 348 -13.99 14.18 -10.80
C VAL A 348 -14.39 14.25 -12.28
N ILE A 349 -13.59 14.92 -13.12
CA ILE A 349 -13.85 15.05 -14.56
C ILE A 349 -13.80 13.69 -15.25
N SER A 350 -12.85 12.81 -14.91
CA SER A 350 -12.71 11.51 -15.56
C SER A 350 -13.87 10.55 -15.27
N LEU A 351 -14.48 10.65 -14.09
CA LEU A 351 -15.58 9.77 -13.66
C LEU A 351 -16.97 10.31 -13.98
N TYR A 352 -17.09 11.61 -14.24
CA TYR A 352 -18.39 12.25 -14.40
C TYR A 352 -19.04 11.90 -15.75
N SER A 353 -20.19 11.24 -15.71
CA SER A 353 -20.88 10.74 -16.92
C SER A 353 -21.82 11.77 -17.57
N GLY A 354 -21.88 12.99 -17.02
CA GLY A 354 -22.65 14.10 -17.59
C GLY A 354 -23.99 14.39 -16.90
N GLU A 355 -24.28 13.78 -15.75
CA GLU A 355 -25.54 13.92 -15.02
C GLU A 355 -25.94 15.38 -14.78
N LYS A 356 -27.20 15.74 -15.02
CA LYS A 356 -27.67 17.14 -14.88
C LYS A 356 -27.38 17.76 -13.50
N ASP A 357 -27.42 16.95 -12.44
CA ASP A 357 -27.14 17.38 -11.07
C ASP A 357 -25.79 16.85 -10.59
N VAL A 358 -24.75 17.66 -10.81
CA VAL A 358 -23.36 17.36 -10.43
C VAL A 358 -23.24 17.07 -8.94
N ARG A 359 -23.93 17.82 -8.09
CA ARG A 359 -23.81 17.69 -6.63
C ARG A 359 -24.39 16.35 -6.17
N LYS A 360 -25.54 15.97 -6.71
CA LYS A 360 -26.18 14.69 -6.38
C LYS A 360 -25.32 13.51 -6.80
N TRP A 361 -24.80 13.54 -8.03
CA TRP A 361 -23.85 12.53 -8.53
C TRP A 361 -22.61 12.46 -7.63
N TYR A 362 -22.00 13.61 -7.33
CA TYR A 362 -20.81 13.68 -6.48
C TYR A 362 -21.04 13.06 -5.10
N CYS A 363 -22.18 13.34 -4.44
CA CYS A 363 -22.48 12.76 -3.13
C CYS A 363 -22.62 11.23 -3.15
N GLN A 364 -23.01 10.65 -4.28
CA GLN A 364 -23.08 9.20 -4.47
C GLN A 364 -21.68 8.65 -4.72
N GLU A 365 -20.95 9.25 -5.67
CA GLU A 365 -19.64 8.77 -6.11
C GLU A 365 -18.57 8.92 -5.02
N ARG A 366 -18.58 10.01 -4.25
CA ARG A 366 -17.67 10.27 -3.13
C ARG A 366 -17.64 9.15 -2.08
N ARG A 367 -18.66 8.29 -2.01
CA ARG A 367 -18.64 7.13 -1.11
C ARG A 367 -17.58 6.10 -1.51
N ASN A 368 -17.22 6.07 -2.78
CA ASN A 368 -16.18 5.22 -3.36
C ASN A 368 -14.78 5.85 -3.24
N HIS A 369 -14.70 7.16 -2.97
CA HIS A 369 -13.44 7.93 -2.96
C HIS A 369 -13.14 8.51 -1.58
N PRO A 370 -12.39 7.78 -0.72
CA PRO A 370 -12.14 8.19 0.67
C PRO A 370 -11.30 9.48 0.82
N ASN A 371 -10.59 9.87 -0.24
CA ASN A 371 -9.80 11.08 -0.41
C ASN A 371 -10.60 12.26 -1.00
N TRP A 372 -11.90 12.08 -1.29
CA TRP A 372 -12.77 13.16 -1.75
C TRP A 372 -13.48 13.85 -0.57
N PRO A 373 -13.41 15.18 -0.46
CA PRO A 373 -14.04 15.91 0.64
C PRO A 373 -15.56 15.86 0.59
N ALA A 374 -16.19 15.74 1.75
CA ALA A 374 -17.66 15.86 1.84
C ALA A 374 -18.15 17.26 1.42
N ASP A 375 -17.35 18.28 1.72
CA ASP A 375 -17.61 19.69 1.37
C ASP A 375 -16.43 20.25 0.53
N PRO A 376 -16.32 19.93 -0.77
CA PRO A 376 -15.19 20.37 -1.60
C PRO A 376 -15.10 21.90 -1.70
N TYR A 377 -16.24 22.59 -1.76
CA TYR A 377 -16.33 24.06 -1.75
C TYR A 377 -15.75 24.71 -0.48
N LYS A 378 -15.71 24.00 0.65
CA LYS A 378 -15.03 24.48 1.86
C LYS A 378 -13.55 24.12 1.83
N LYS A 379 -13.21 22.91 1.38
CA LYS A 379 -11.84 22.41 1.37
C LYS A 379 -10.94 23.17 0.39
N TYR A 380 -11.49 23.57 -0.75
CA TYR A 380 -10.75 24.16 -1.87
C TYR A 380 -11.12 25.61 -2.17
N LYS A 381 -11.81 26.29 -1.24
CA LYS A 381 -12.32 27.66 -1.41
C LYS A 381 -11.26 28.64 -1.96
N ASP A 382 -10.05 28.58 -1.40
CA ASP A 382 -8.93 29.46 -1.77
C ASP A 382 -7.85 28.71 -2.59
N LYS A 383 -8.21 27.56 -3.16
CA LYS A 383 -7.32 26.65 -3.89
C LYS A 383 -7.81 26.34 -5.30
N GLY A 384 -8.66 27.19 -5.87
CA GLY A 384 -9.14 27.05 -7.26
C GLY A 384 -10.62 26.71 -7.42
N TRP A 385 -11.36 26.44 -6.34
CA TRP A 385 -12.79 26.13 -6.44
C TRP A 385 -13.62 27.32 -6.96
N GLU A 386 -14.24 27.19 -8.14
CA GLU A 386 -15.14 28.22 -8.69
C GLU A 386 -16.62 27.81 -8.62
N GLY A 387 -16.91 26.50 -8.60
CA GLY A 387 -18.26 25.98 -8.41
C GLY A 387 -18.46 24.57 -8.96
N TRP A 388 -19.65 24.00 -8.72
CA TRP A 388 -19.96 22.63 -9.14
C TRP A 388 -19.88 22.40 -10.65
N SER A 389 -20.19 23.40 -11.48
CA SER A 389 -20.05 23.27 -12.93
C SER A 389 -18.60 23.25 -13.39
N GLU A 390 -17.74 24.04 -12.74
CA GLU A 390 -16.31 24.09 -13.01
C GLU A 390 -15.62 22.80 -12.57
N LEU A 391 -16.04 22.23 -11.42
CA LEU A 391 -15.53 20.95 -10.93
C LEU A 391 -15.61 19.82 -11.97
N VAL A 392 -16.64 19.80 -12.83
CA VAL A 392 -16.83 18.78 -13.87
C VAL A 392 -16.47 19.27 -15.28
N GLY A 393 -15.69 20.34 -15.39
CA GLY A 393 -15.25 20.89 -16.67
C GLY A 393 -16.36 21.54 -17.52
N LYS A 394 -17.55 21.80 -16.95
CA LYS A 394 -18.70 22.45 -17.62
C LYS A 394 -18.64 23.98 -17.54
N ASN A 395 -17.44 24.57 -17.64
CA ASN A 395 -17.34 26.03 -17.77
C ASN A 395 -17.81 26.45 -19.17
N ARG A 396 -18.91 27.20 -19.21
CA ARG A 396 -19.32 27.95 -20.41
C ARG A 396 -18.14 28.86 -20.76
N PHE A 397 -17.57 28.69 -21.95
CA PHE A 397 -16.56 29.56 -22.53
C PHE A 397 -16.73 31.01 -22.05
N LYS A 398 -15.73 31.53 -21.30
CA LYS A 398 -15.54 32.98 -21.24
C LYS A 398 -15.31 33.41 -22.69
N LYS A 399 -16.34 33.99 -23.32
CA LYS A 399 -16.16 34.74 -24.56
C LYS A 399 -15.07 35.77 -24.28
N ILE A 400 -13.95 35.62 -24.99
CA ILE A 400 -12.92 36.66 -25.13
C ILE A 400 -13.57 37.89 -25.75
#